data_AF-D5RAZ7-F1
#
_entry.id   AF-D5RAZ7-F1
#
_cell.length_a   1.000
_cell.length_b   1.000
_cell.length_c   1.000
_cell.angle_alpha   90.00
_cell.angle_beta   90.00
_cell.angle_gamma   90.00
#
_symmetry.space_group_name_H-M   'P 1'
#
loop_
_entity.id
_entity.type
_entity.pdbx_description
1 polymer ?
#
loop_
_entity_poly.entity_id
_entity_poly.type
_entity_poly.pdbx_seq_one_letter_code
_entity_poly.pdbx_strand_id
1 'polypeptide(L)' 'MKKYIENAGSCIITKSLMNGKTKLRWLFREEPINNINTGWIAFGDKDND' A
#
# COMPACT_ATOMS: atom_id res chain seq x y z
N MET A 1 12.42 19.04 -8.53
CA MET A 1 12.33 17.59 -8.23
C MET A 1 11.05 17.06 -8.87
N LYS A 2 11.09 15.96 -9.63
CA LYS A 2 9.91 15.45 -10.34
C LYS A 2 8.94 14.79 -9.34
N LYS A 3 7.70 15.24 -9.30
CA LYS A 3 6.64 14.66 -8.46
C LYS A 3 6.03 13.46 -9.20
N TYR A 4 6.12 12.28 -8.61
CA TYR A 4 5.64 11.03 -9.24
C TYR A 4 4.19 10.70 -8.88
N ILE A 5 3.75 11.04 -7.66
CA ILE A 5 2.41 10.76 -7.16
C ILE A 5 1.90 11.97 -6.38
N GLU A 6 0.66 12.37 -6.64
CA GLU A 6 -0.02 13.38 -5.85
C GLU A 6 -0.68 12.77 -4.62
N ASN A 7 -0.57 13.46 -3.48
CA ASN A 7 -1.12 13.02 -2.20
C ASN A 7 -0.65 11.60 -1.82
N ALA A 8 0.66 11.39 -1.82
CA ALA A 8 1.25 10.07 -1.56
C ALA A 8 1.02 9.53 -0.14
N GLY A 9 0.63 10.41 0.81
CA GLY A 9 0.19 10.15 2.21
C GLY A 9 0.58 8.81 2.85
N SER A 10 -0.34 8.21 3.62
CA SER A 10 -0.12 6.92 4.31
C SER A 10 -0.66 5.73 3.50
N CYS A 11 0.03 4.59 3.55
CA CYS A 11 -0.32 3.32 2.91
C CYS A 11 -0.53 2.22 3.96
N ILE A 12 -1.51 1.34 3.75
CA ILE A 12 -1.67 0.13 4.55
C ILE A 12 -0.86 -0.99 3.90
N ILE A 13 0.00 -1.63 4.69
CA ILE A 13 0.87 -2.72 4.23
C ILE A 13 0.84 -3.86 5.24
N THR A 14 0.85 -5.10 4.76
CA THR A 14 0.95 -6.26 5.63
C THR A 14 2.33 -6.38 6.26
N LYS A 15 2.39 -6.94 7.48
CA LYS A 15 3.66 -7.16 8.19
C LYS A 15 4.60 -8.11 7.44
N SER A 16 4.05 -9.05 6.66
CA SER A 16 4.83 -10.00 5.87
C SER A 16 5.65 -9.25 4.81
N LEU A 17 5.03 -8.30 4.09
CA LEU A 17 5.71 -7.41 3.15
C LEU A 17 6.65 -6.45 3.84
N MET A 18 6.20 -5.77 4.90
CA MET A 18 7.01 -4.80 5.63
C MET A 18 8.29 -5.43 6.19
N ASN A 19 8.24 -6.70 6.58
CA ASN A 19 9.39 -7.46 7.07
C ASN A 19 10.15 -8.25 5.98
N GLY A 20 9.80 -8.09 4.69
CA GLY A 20 10.48 -8.75 3.57
C GLY A 20 10.31 -10.28 3.51
N LYS A 21 9.27 -10.85 4.13
CA LYS A 21 9.03 -12.31 4.19
C LYS A 21 8.35 -12.88 2.94
N THR A 22 7.80 -12.00 2.10
CA THR A 22 7.00 -12.33 0.92
C THR A 22 7.22 -11.26 -0.15
N LYS A 23 6.95 -11.60 -1.41
CA LYS A 23 6.98 -10.66 -2.53
C LYS A 23 5.65 -9.94 -2.64
N LEU A 24 5.67 -8.69 -3.12
CA LEU A 24 4.46 -7.94 -3.46
C LEU A 24 3.65 -8.72 -4.50
N ARG A 25 2.37 -8.95 -4.21
CA ARG A 25 1.44 -9.57 -5.15
C ARG A 25 0.34 -8.62 -5.58
N TRP A 26 -0.25 -7.91 -4.62
CA TRP A 26 -1.35 -6.98 -4.88
C TRP A 26 -1.01 -5.59 -4.39
N LEU A 27 -1.25 -4.60 -5.24
CA LEU A 27 -1.24 -3.18 -4.90
C LEU A 27 -2.46 -2.55 -5.55
N PHE A 28 -3.36 -2.04 -4.73
CA PHE A 28 -4.57 -1.38 -5.21
C PHE A 28 -4.84 -0.12 -4.41
N ARG A 29 -5.77 0.68 -4.94
CA ARG A 29 -6.14 1.97 -4.38
C ARG A 29 -7.64 2.02 -4.19
N GLU A 30 -8.05 2.10 -2.94
CA GLU A 30 -9.43 2.43 -2.54
C GLU A 30 -9.66 3.94 -2.62
N GLU A 31 -10.92 4.35 -2.59
CA GLU A 31 -11.28 5.76 -2.46
C GLU A 31 -10.77 6.31 -1.11
N PRO A 32 -9.99 7.40 -1.10
CA PRO A 32 -9.52 8.03 0.13
C PRO A 32 -10.67 8.51 1.02
N ILE A 33 -10.65 8.11 2.30
CA ILE A 33 -11.66 8.57 3.27
C ILE A 33 -11.43 10.05 3.67
N ASN A 34 -10.18 10.52 3.60
CA ASN A 34 -9.79 11.90 3.88
C ASN A 34 -8.44 12.21 3.22
N ASN A 35 -7.93 13.44 3.38
CA ASN A 35 -6.66 13.89 2.79
C ASN A 35 -5.38 13.29 3.41
N ILE A 36 -5.49 12.52 4.50
CA ILE A 36 -4.37 11.83 5.17
C ILE A 36 -4.27 10.39 4.65
N ASN A 37 -5.42 9.74 4.46
CA ASN A 37 -5.54 8.42 3.88
C ASN A 37 -5.37 8.50 2.35
N THR A 38 -4.62 7.58 1.75
CA THR A 38 -4.36 7.64 0.30
C THR A 38 -5.11 6.58 -0.50
N GLY A 39 -5.77 5.67 0.21
CA GLY A 39 -6.40 4.48 -0.32
C GLY A 39 -5.43 3.37 -0.68
N TRP A 40 -4.10 3.59 -0.61
CA TRP A 40 -3.14 2.56 -1.01
C TRP A 40 -3.09 1.40 -0.01
N ILE A 41 -3.24 0.19 -0.54
CA ILE A 41 -3.17 -1.06 0.21
C ILE A 41 -2.29 -2.05 -0.55
N ALA A 42 -1.32 -2.66 0.17
CA ALA A 42 -0.36 -3.61 -0.39
C ALA A 42 -0.39 -4.96 0.36
N PHE A 43 -0.49 -6.06 -0.40
CA PHE A 43 -0.47 -7.43 0.10
C PHE A 43 0.59 -8.29 -0.57
N GLY A 44 1.19 -9.16 0.23
CA GLY A 44 2.17 -10.14 -0.19
C GLY A 44 1.54 -11.40 -0.78
N ASP A 45 2.34 -12.16 -1.51
CA ASP A 45 1.90 -13.39 -2.18
C ASP A 45 1.39 -14.49 -1.25
N LYS A 46 1.78 -14.44 0.02
CA LYS A 46 1.41 -15.36 1.11
C LYS A 46 0.39 -14.77 2.10
N ASP A 47 -0.09 -13.55 1.87
CA ASP A 47 -1.20 -13.00 2.65
C ASP A 47 -2.50 -13.57 2.06
N ASN A 48 -3.04 -14.59 2.72
CA ASN A 48 -4.26 -15.28 2.37
C ASN A 48 -5.20 -15.34 3.60
N ASP A 49 -6.49 -15.56 3.35
CA ASP A 49 -7.52 -15.76 4.38
C ASP A 49 -7.34 -17.11 5.12
#